data_AF-A0A961F7G8-F1
#
_entry.id   AF-A0A961F7G8-F1
#
_cell.length_a   1.000
_cell.length_b   1.000
_cell.length_c   1.000
_cell.angle_alpha   90.00
_cell.angle_beta   90.00
_cell.angle_gamma   90.00
#
_symmetry.space_group_name_H-M   'P 1'
#
loop_
_entity.id
_entity.type
_entity.pdbx_description
1 polymer ?
#
loop_
_entity_poly.entity_id
_entity_poly.type
_entity_poly.pdbx_seq_one_letter_code
_entity_poly.pdbx_strand_id
1 'polypeptide(L)' 'ARNRSGCVRIPWTESPKAKRVEARFPDPSANPYLAFAALLMAGLDGIRNKIDPGEAMDKNLYDLPA' A
#
# COMPACT_ATOMS: atom_id res chain seq x y z
N ALA A 1 11.68 -5.54 -4.38
CA ALA A 1 10.51 -5.69 -3.49
C ALA A 1 10.88 -6.54 -2.27
N ARG A 2 11.57 -5.93 -1.30
CA ARG A 2 12.20 -6.68 -0.21
C ARG A 2 11.65 -6.30 1.18
N ASN A 3 11.05 -5.12 1.32
CA ASN A 3 10.43 -4.69 2.56
C ASN A 3 9.03 -5.31 2.76
N ARG A 4 8.88 -6.12 3.82
CA ARG A 4 7.60 -6.70 4.29
C ARG A 4 7.19 -6.19 5.68
N SER A 5 7.86 -5.17 6.19
CA SER A 5 7.46 -4.48 7.41
C SER A 5 6.53 -3.30 7.11
N GLY A 6 6.56 -2.78 5.87
CA GLY A 6 5.65 -1.73 5.42
C GLY A 6 4.21 -2.20 5.17
N CYS A 7 3.26 -1.33 5.48
CA CYS A 7 1.82 -1.51 5.22
C CYS A 7 1.49 -1.62 3.73
N VAL A 8 2.28 -0.94 2.89
CA VAL A 8 2.14 -0.95 1.43
C VAL A 8 3.44 -1.42 0.80
N ARG A 9 3.35 -2.39 -0.11
CA ARG A 9 4.50 -2.93 -0.83
C ARG A 9 4.35 -2.71 -2.34
N ILE A 10 5.46 -2.41 -3.01
CA ILE A 10 5.56 -2.43 -4.47
C ILE A 10 6.16 -3.78 -4.90
N PRO A 11 5.38 -4.71 -5.49
CA PRO A 11 5.91 -5.99 -5.96
C PRO A 11 6.88 -5.80 -7.11
N TRP A 12 7.93 -6.61 -7.16
CA TRP A 12 8.88 -6.59 -8.26
C TRP A 12 8.27 -7.34 -9.45
N THR A 13 8.35 -6.75 -10.64
CA THR A 13 7.89 -7.37 -11.88
C THR A 13 8.67 -6.78 -13.06
N GLU A 14 8.93 -7.62 -14.07
CA GLU A 14 9.55 -7.20 -15.32
C GLU A 14 8.54 -6.53 -16.26
N SER A 15 7.25 -6.93 -16.17
CA SER A 15 6.20 -6.44 -17.07
C SER A 15 5.60 -5.13 -16.59
N PRO A 16 5.59 -4.07 -17.41
CA PRO A 16 4.89 -2.83 -17.08
C PRO A 16 3.40 -3.03 -16.79
N LYS A 17 2.76 -4.04 -17.40
CA LYS A 17 1.33 -4.34 -17.21
C LYS A 17 1.01 -4.93 -15.83
N ALA A 18 2.01 -5.45 -15.13
CA ALA A 18 1.84 -6.05 -13.81
C ALA A 18 2.19 -5.10 -12.64
N LYS A 19 2.52 -3.83 -12.96
CA LYS A 19 2.78 -2.77 -11.97
C LYS A 19 1.54 -2.55 -11.12
N ARG A 20 1.70 -2.66 -9.80
CA ARG A 20 0.63 -2.51 -8.83
C ARG A 20 1.18 -2.13 -7.46
N VAL A 21 0.25 -1.74 -6.59
CA VAL A 21 0.48 -1.50 -5.17
C VAL A 21 -0.19 -2.62 -4.39
N GLU A 22 0.48 -3.17 -3.38
CA GLU A 22 -0.07 -4.19 -2.49
C GLU A 22 -0.30 -3.59 -1.10
N ALA A 23 -1.56 -3.37 -0.73
CA ALA A 23 -1.96 -3.05 0.64
C ALA A 23 -1.99 -4.34 1.47
N ARG A 24 -1.23 -4.37 2.57
CA ARG A 24 -1.00 -5.57 3.39
C ARG A 24 -1.67 -5.55 4.76
N PHE A 25 -2.30 -4.43 5.10
CA PHE A 25 -3.02 -4.23 6.35
C PHE A 25 -4.47 -4.79 6.38
N PRO A 26 -5.19 -4.99 5.26
CA PRO A 26 -6.50 -5.66 5.31
C PRO A 26 -6.37 -7.14 5.70
N ASP A 27 -7.31 -7.65 6.48
CA ASP A 27 -7.38 -9.05 6.93
C ASP A 27 -8.72 -9.72 6.54
N PRO A 28 -8.84 -11.06 6.62
CA PRO A 28 -10.03 -11.79 6.17
C PRO A 28 -11.30 -11.55 7.01
N SER A 29 -11.23 -10.87 8.15
CA SER A 29 -12.43 -10.50 8.91
C SER A 29 -13.20 -9.33 8.29
N ALA A 30 -12.55 -8.57 7.39
CA ALA A 30 -13.17 -7.46 6.71
C ALA A 30 -14.20 -7.93 5.65
N ASN A 31 -15.31 -7.21 5.52
CA ASN A 31 -16.21 -7.41 4.40
C ASN A 31 -15.50 -7.00 3.09
N PRO A 32 -15.31 -7.91 2.11
CA PRO A 32 -14.50 -7.64 0.93
C PRO A 32 -15.08 -6.52 0.06
N TYR A 33 -16.40 -6.38 0.00
CA TYR A 33 -17.05 -5.31 -0.76
C TYR A 33 -16.73 -3.94 -0.16
N LEU A 34 -16.87 -3.82 1.17
CA LEU A 34 -16.59 -2.57 1.88
C LEU A 34 -15.10 -2.25 1.89
N ALA A 35 -14.24 -3.25 2.09
CA ALA A 35 -12.79 -3.06 2.09
C ALA A 35 -12.28 -2.52 0.75
N PHE A 36 -12.69 -3.13 -0.37
CA PHE A 36 -12.26 -2.67 -1.69
C PHE A 36 -12.88 -1.32 -2.07
N ALA A 37 -14.15 -1.07 -1.72
CA ALA A 37 -14.77 0.23 -1.95
C ALA A 37 -14.05 1.35 -1.18
N ALA A 38 -13.72 1.13 0.10
CA ALA A 38 -13.01 2.10 0.92
C ALA A 38 -11.60 2.38 0.40
N LEU A 39 -10.85 1.35 0.01
CA LEU A 39 -9.51 1.50 -0.57
C LEU A 39 -9.54 2.29 -1.89
N LEU A 40 -10.54 2.03 -2.75
CA LEU A 40 -10.71 2.77 -3.99
C LEU A 40 -11.02 4.25 -3.72
N MET A 41 -11.96 4.54 -2.82
CA MET A 41 -12.33 5.91 -2.48
C MET A 41 -11.15 6.68 -1.87
N ALA A 42 -10.36 6.06 -1.00
CA ALA A 42 -9.15 6.67 -0.44
C ALA A 42 -8.09 6.96 -1.53
N GLY A 43 -7.90 6.04 -2.47
CA GLY A 43 -6.99 6.25 -3.60
C GLY A 43 -7.45 7.38 -4.53
N LEU A 44 -8.74 7.46 -4.83
CA LEU A 44 -9.33 8.53 -5.65
C LEU A 44 -9.20 9.90 -4.97
N ASP A 45 -9.41 9.97 -3.65
CA ASP A 45 -9.22 11.20 -2.89
C ASP A 45 -7.76 11.69 -2.96
N GLY A 46 -6.79 10.78 -2.78
CA GLY A 46 -5.36 11.09 -2.92
C GLY A 46 -5.00 11.65 -4.30
N ILE A 47 -5.60 11.12 -5.37
CA ILE A 47 -5.42 11.65 -6.73
C ILE A 47 -6.01 13.06 -6.85
N ARG A 48 -7.25 13.26 -6.40
CA ARG A 48 -7.96 14.55 -6.52
C ARG A 48 -7.24 15.67 -5.77
N ASN A 49 -6.75 15.35 -4.56
CA ASN A 49 -6.08 16.30 -3.67
C ASN A 49 -4.56 16.35 -3.90
N LYS A 50 -4.02 15.56 -4.84
CA LYS A 50 -2.57 15.44 -5.14
C LYS A 50 -1.73 15.21 -3.89
N ILE A 51 -2.19 14.30 -3.03
CA ILE A 51 -1.53 13.99 -1.75
C ILE A 51 -0.19 13.32 -2.04
N ASP A 52 0.89 13.88 -1.50
CA ASP A 52 2.22 13.28 -1.52
C ASP A 52 2.27 12.13 -0.50
N PRO A 53 2.57 10.88 -0.92
CA PRO A 53 2.70 9.75 0.01
C PRO A 53 3.94 9.85 0.92
N GLY A 54 4.83 10.82 0.69
CA GLY A 54 6.08 10.98 1.41
C GLY A 54 7.19 10.07 0.90
N GLU A 55 8.34 10.11 1.58
CA GLU A 55 9.50 9.32 1.19
C GLU A 55 9.33 7.82 1.45
N ALA A 56 9.82 7.00 0.52
CA ALA A 56 9.81 5.56 0.68
C ALA A 56 10.74 5.13 1.82
N MET A 57 10.28 4.21 2.66
CA MET A 57 11.08 3.66 3.75
C MET A 57 11.55 2.24 3.44
N ASP A 58 12.85 2.12 3.17
CA ASP A 58 13.49 0.84 2.82
C ASP A 58 14.09 0.10 4.03
N LYS A 59 13.97 0.67 5.24
CA LYS A 59 14.39 0.04 6.50
C LYS A 59 13.32 -0.92 7.03
N ASN A 60 13.74 -1.86 7.89
CA ASN A 60 12.81 -2.67 8.65
C ASN A 60 12.10 -1.78 9.68
N LEU A 61 10.79 -1.58 9.51
CA LEU A 61 9.95 -0.75 10.36
C LEU A 61 9.82 -1.30 11.79
N TYR A 62 10.01 -2.61 11.99
CA TYR A 62 9.93 -3.22 13.32
C TYR A 62 11.13 -2.88 14.22
N ASP A 63 12.24 -2.45 13.62
CA ASP A 63 13.49 -2.16 14.34
C ASP A 63 13.66 -0.66 14.62
N LEU A 64 12.64 0.17 14.33
CA LEU A 64 12.69 1.60 14.61
C LEU A 64 12.48 1.86 16.11
N PRO A 65 13.24 2.77 16.72
CA PRO A 65 12.98 3.18 18.10
C PRO A 65 11.57 3.78 18.21
N ALA A 66 10.90 3.46 19.32
CA ALA A 66 9.56 3.95 19.63
C ALA A 66 9.49 5.48 19.74
#